data_AF-A0A562HMR7-F1
#
_entry.id   AF-A0A562HMR7-F1
#
_cell.length_a   1.000
_cell.length_b   1.000
_cell.length_c   1.000
_cell.angle_alpha   90.00
_cell.angle_beta   90.00
_cell.angle_gamma   90.00
#
_symmetry.space_group_name_H-M   'P 1'
#
loop_
_entity.id
_entity.type
_entity.pdbx_description
1 polymer ?
#
loop_
_entity_poly.entity_id
_entity_poly.type
_entity_poly.pdbx_seq_one_letter_code
_entity_poly.pdbx_strand_id
1 'polypeptide(L)'
;MSEKQNELEQRLMVGLHGTPELKHSEKVQHLGQFRERIIRLLTKDQVDDSHVYPEIEEALKDPRASRLLLNGDLAYRYRDKYIKIARKHSKPYTVVNDPSLKGNAGLIVVADYAVDVDKIEVE
;
A
#
# COMPACT_ATOMS: atom_id res chain seq x y z
N MET A 1 23.71 -15.18 -31.18
CA MET A 1 22.23 -15.22 -31.31
C MET A 1 21.54 -14.82 -29.99
N SER A 2 22.10 -13.89 -29.19
CA SER A 2 21.66 -13.70 -27.78
C SER A 2 21.05 -12.35 -27.44
N GLU A 3 21.19 -11.32 -28.28
CA GLU A 3 20.70 -9.96 -27.93
C GLU A 3 19.21 -9.79 -28.25
N LYS A 4 18.75 -10.30 -29.41
CA LYS A 4 17.34 -10.17 -29.83
C LYS A 4 16.34 -10.94 -28.96
N GLN A 5 16.73 -12.08 -28.38
CA GLN A 5 15.84 -12.82 -27.47
C GLN A 5 15.65 -12.05 -26.16
N ASN A 6 16.73 -11.48 -25.62
CA ASN A 6 16.68 -10.70 -24.39
C ASN A 6 15.82 -9.43 -24.55
N GLU A 7 15.93 -8.72 -25.67
CA GLU A 7 15.09 -7.55 -25.94
C GLU A 7 13.60 -7.90 -26.08
N LEU A 8 13.25 -9.01 -26.73
CA LEU A 8 11.86 -9.48 -26.84
C LEU A 8 11.32 -9.87 -25.46
N GLU A 9 12.10 -10.59 -24.66
CA GLU A 9 11.74 -10.94 -23.29
C GLU A 9 11.59 -9.70 -22.39
N GLN A 10 12.48 -8.72 -22.52
CA GLN A 10 12.36 -7.45 -21.80
C GLN A 10 11.11 -6.67 -22.22
N ARG A 11 10.76 -6.64 -23.51
CA ARG A 11 9.54 -5.97 -23.99
C ARG A 11 8.27 -6.70 -23.54
N LEU A 12 8.28 -8.02 -23.51
CA LEU A 12 7.19 -8.83 -22.96
C LEU A 12 7.04 -8.61 -21.44
N MET A 13 8.15 -8.57 -20.70
CA MET A 13 8.15 -8.24 -19.27
C MET A 13 7.63 -6.83 -18.99
N VAL A 14 8.05 -5.82 -19.77
CA VAL A 14 7.54 -4.44 -19.63
C VAL A 14 6.04 -4.37 -19.94
N GLY A 15 5.56 -5.13 -20.93
CA GLY A 15 4.13 -5.21 -21.24
C GLY A 15 3.29 -5.86 -20.14
N LEU A 16 3.83 -6.89 -19.47
CA LEU A 16 3.14 -7.60 -18.39
C LEU A 16 3.20 -6.89 -17.03
N HIS A 17 4.33 -6.24 -16.75
CA HIS A 17 4.65 -5.72 -15.42
C HIS A 17 4.73 -4.19 -15.35
N GLY A 18 4.61 -3.49 -16.48
CA GLY A 18 4.88 -2.06 -16.55
C GLY A 18 6.38 -1.75 -16.61
N THR A 19 6.71 -0.49 -16.92
CA THR A 19 8.11 -0.04 -16.95
C THR A 19 8.69 0.03 -15.53
N PRO A 20 10.01 -0.15 -15.37
CA PRO A 20 10.69 -0.01 -14.07
C PRO A 20 10.41 1.33 -13.38
N GLU A 21 10.29 2.40 -14.16
CA GLU A 21 9.97 3.74 -13.68
C GLU A 21 8.56 3.81 -13.08
N LEU A 22 7.56 3.24 -13.75
CA LEU A 22 6.18 3.18 -13.25
C LEU A 22 6.12 2.46 -11.90
N LYS A 23 6.77 1.29 -11.82
CA LYS A 23 6.87 0.51 -10.58
C LYS A 23 7.52 1.26 -9.44
N HIS A 24 8.54 2.08 -9.75
CA HIS A 24 9.18 2.91 -8.75
C HIS A 24 8.23 4.00 -8.26
N SER A 25 7.54 4.70 -9.18
CA SER A 25 6.53 5.70 -8.84
C SER A 25 5.43 5.14 -7.95
N GLU A 26 4.91 3.95 -8.25
CA GLU A 26 3.90 3.29 -7.40
C GLU A 26 4.38 3.08 -5.98
N LYS A 27 5.61 2.56 -5.80
CA LYS A 27 6.18 2.35 -4.47
C LYS A 27 6.31 3.64 -3.69
N VAL A 28 6.71 4.74 -4.34
CA VAL A 28 6.78 6.07 -3.72
C VAL A 28 5.39 6.53 -3.26
N GLN A 29 4.35 6.27 -4.04
CA GLN A 29 2.97 6.64 -3.69
C GLN A 29 2.38 5.78 -2.56
N HIS A 30 2.75 4.50 -2.48
CA HIS A 30 2.08 3.50 -1.65
C HIS A 30 2.98 2.88 -0.57
N LEU A 31 3.77 3.69 0.13
CA LEU A 31 4.58 3.22 1.28
C LEU A 31 5.46 1.99 0.95
N GLY A 32 6.01 1.95 -0.26
CA GLY A 32 6.91 0.90 -0.73
C GLY A 32 6.21 -0.33 -1.33
N GLN A 33 4.89 -0.30 -1.49
CA GLN A 33 4.10 -1.41 -2.04
C GLN A 33 3.66 -1.19 -3.48
N PHE A 34 3.38 -2.28 -4.17
CA PHE A 34 2.78 -2.26 -5.52
C PHE A 34 1.27 -2.08 -5.42
N ARG A 35 0.66 -1.39 -6.39
CA ARG A 35 -0.78 -1.10 -6.40
C ARG A 35 -1.65 -2.36 -6.38
N GLU A 36 -1.19 -3.42 -7.04
CA GLU A 36 -1.85 -4.73 -7.12
C GLU A 36 -2.01 -5.42 -5.75
N ARG A 37 -1.21 -5.06 -4.73
CA ARG A 37 -1.24 -5.69 -3.40
C ARG A 37 -2.10 -4.94 -2.38
N ILE A 38 -2.62 -3.77 -2.75
CA ILE A 38 -3.33 -2.89 -1.82
C ILE A 38 -4.80 -3.27 -1.82
N ILE A 39 -5.34 -3.47 -0.62
CA ILE A 39 -6.77 -3.72 -0.41
C ILE A 39 -7.49 -2.39 -0.16
N ARG A 40 -6.89 -1.54 0.68
CA ARG A 40 -7.46 -0.23 0.99
C ARG A 40 -6.40 0.79 1.37
N LEU A 41 -6.67 2.06 1.09
CA LEU A 41 -5.77 3.18 1.27
C LEU A 41 -6.52 4.37 1.87
N LEU A 42 -5.88 5.02 2.85
CA LEU A 42 -6.21 6.36 3.30
C LEU A 42 -5.07 7.32 2.98
N THR A 43 -5.42 8.54 2.63
CA THR A 43 -4.47 9.65 2.50
C THR A 43 -3.97 10.11 3.86
N LYS A 44 -2.91 10.93 3.87
CA LYS A 44 -2.39 11.55 5.10
C LYS A 44 -3.48 12.34 5.83
N ASP A 45 -4.22 13.18 5.11
CA ASP A 45 -5.33 13.97 5.67
C ASP A 45 -6.42 13.10 6.31
N GLN A 46 -6.82 12.01 5.64
CA GLN A 46 -7.82 11.08 6.18
C GLN A 46 -7.33 10.36 7.44
N VAL A 47 -6.03 10.07 7.55
CA VAL A 47 -5.48 9.51 8.79
C VAL A 47 -5.45 10.56 9.91
N ASP A 48 -5.11 11.81 9.58
CA ASP A 48 -5.08 12.95 10.51
C ASP A 48 -6.47 13.36 11.02
N ASP A 49 -7.55 12.92 10.37
CA ASP A 49 -8.90 13.20 10.86
C ASP A 49 -9.10 12.70 12.31
N SER A 50 -10.01 13.31 13.07
CA SER A 50 -10.35 12.83 14.40
C SER A 50 -11.16 11.52 14.34
N HIS A 51 -11.93 11.31 13.28
CA HIS A 51 -12.74 10.10 13.13
C HIS A 51 -11.93 8.91 12.59
N VAL A 52 -12.46 7.71 12.77
CA VAL A 52 -11.93 6.48 12.18
C VAL A 52 -12.73 6.17 10.93
N TYR A 53 -12.05 5.83 9.83
CA TYR A 53 -12.71 5.32 8.62
C TYR A 53 -12.98 3.81 8.77
N PRO A 54 -14.26 3.37 8.81
CA PRO A 54 -14.62 1.97 9.04
C PRO A 54 -14.13 1.03 7.93
N GLU A 55 -13.90 1.54 6.72
CA GLU A 55 -13.37 0.80 5.56
C GLU A 55 -12.03 0.15 5.86
N ILE A 56 -11.23 0.73 6.76
CA ILE A 56 -9.97 0.14 7.20
C ILE A 56 -10.20 -1.05 8.12
N GLU A 57 -11.20 -0.97 9.00
CA GLU A 57 -11.56 -2.13 9.82
C GLU A 57 -12.12 -3.27 8.95
N GLU A 58 -12.96 -2.95 7.98
CA GLU A 58 -13.49 -3.94 7.03
C GLU A 58 -12.37 -4.55 6.18
N ALA A 59 -11.43 -3.75 5.68
CA ALA A 59 -10.28 -4.24 4.93
C ALA A 59 -9.37 -5.16 5.76
N LEU A 60 -9.23 -4.91 7.07
CA LEU A 60 -8.44 -5.77 7.95
C LEU A 60 -9.11 -7.11 8.26
N LYS A 61 -10.44 -7.22 8.09
CA LYS A 61 -11.16 -8.50 8.18
C LYS A 61 -11.01 -9.35 6.93
N ASP A 62 -10.62 -8.76 5.81
CA ASP A 62 -10.39 -9.50 4.57
C ASP A 62 -9.34 -10.59 4.81
N PRO A 63 -9.61 -11.87 4.45
CA PRO A 63 -8.66 -12.96 4.65
C PRO A 63 -7.35 -12.76 3.88
N ARG A 64 -7.37 -11.96 2.81
CA ARG A 64 -6.20 -11.62 1.99
C ARG A 64 -5.31 -10.58 2.67
N ALA A 65 -5.83 -9.83 3.65
CA ALA A 65 -5.07 -8.80 4.37
C ALA A 65 -3.97 -9.43 5.22
N SER A 66 -2.72 -9.11 4.93
CA SER A 66 -1.56 -9.61 5.67
C SER A 66 -1.12 -8.64 6.75
N ARG A 67 -1.13 -7.32 6.48
CA ARG A 67 -0.66 -6.30 7.44
C ARG A 67 -1.20 -4.90 7.15
N LEU A 68 -1.08 -4.04 8.14
CA LEU A 68 -1.30 -2.59 8.04
C LEU A 68 0.04 -1.85 7.90
N LEU A 69 0.18 -0.97 6.91
CA LEU A 69 1.32 -0.05 6.81
C LEU A 69 0.86 1.36 7.13
N LEU A 70 1.65 2.07 7.93
CA LEU A 70 1.36 3.42 8.42
C LEU A 70 2.50 4.34 8.05
N ASN A 71 2.18 5.54 7.59
CA ASN A 71 3.17 6.55 7.28
C ASN A 71 3.88 7.04 8.56
N GLY A 72 5.21 7.03 8.54
CA GLY A 72 6.12 7.46 9.59
C GLY A 72 5.94 8.91 10.03
N ASP A 73 5.68 9.79 9.06
CA ASP A 73 5.62 11.24 9.23
C ASP A 73 4.38 11.72 10.02
N LEU A 74 3.33 10.90 10.10
CA LEU A 74 2.11 11.25 10.82
C LEU A 74 2.31 11.19 12.34
N ALA A 75 1.70 12.10 13.09
CA ALA A 75 1.82 12.08 14.56
C ALA A 75 1.21 10.79 15.14
N TYR A 76 1.82 10.27 16.22
CA TYR A 76 1.40 9.00 16.83
C TYR A 76 -0.10 8.96 17.19
N ARG A 77 -0.65 10.07 17.69
CA ARG A 77 -2.08 10.17 18.08
C ARG A 77 -3.05 9.77 16.97
N TYR A 78 -2.71 10.06 15.72
CA TYR A 78 -3.54 9.75 14.55
C TYR A 78 -3.36 8.32 14.06
N ARG A 79 -2.20 7.72 14.33
CA ARG A 79 -1.92 6.32 13.97
C ARG A 79 -2.44 5.35 15.01
N ASP A 80 -2.43 5.73 16.28
CA ASP A 80 -2.80 4.87 17.42
C ASP A 80 -4.20 4.26 17.27
N LYS A 81 -5.18 5.04 16.78
CA LYS A 81 -6.53 4.55 16.50
C LYS A 81 -6.53 3.36 15.52
N TYR A 82 -5.72 3.41 14.45
CA TYR A 82 -5.62 2.31 13.48
C TYR A 82 -4.73 1.16 13.97
N ILE A 83 -3.69 1.44 14.77
CA ILE A 83 -2.88 0.41 15.43
C ILE A 83 -3.76 -0.46 16.35
N LYS A 84 -4.65 0.17 17.11
CA LYS A 84 -5.61 -0.53 17.98
C LYS A 84 -6.55 -1.43 17.17
N ILE A 85 -7.04 -0.95 16.01
CA ILE A 85 -7.90 -1.74 15.12
C ILE A 85 -7.13 -2.94 14.54
N ALA A 86 -5.90 -2.73 14.05
CA ALA A 86 -5.07 -3.85 13.55
C ALA A 86 -4.85 -4.91 14.63
N ARG A 87 -4.51 -4.50 15.86
CA ARG A 87 -4.35 -5.41 17.00
C ARG A 87 -5.63 -6.16 17.36
N LYS A 88 -6.79 -5.48 17.34
CA LYS A 88 -8.10 -6.10 17.57
C LYS A 88 -8.38 -7.25 16.60
N HIS A 89 -7.93 -7.11 15.35
CA HIS A 89 -8.07 -8.13 14.30
C HIS A 89 -6.87 -9.07 14.18
N SER A 90 -5.94 -9.05 15.15
CA SER A 90 -4.71 -9.84 15.14
C SER A 90 -3.87 -9.66 13.87
N LYS A 91 -3.94 -8.49 13.24
CA LYS A 91 -3.14 -8.14 12.07
C LYS A 91 -1.87 -7.40 12.49
N PRO A 92 -0.69 -7.79 11.99
CA PRO A 92 0.53 -7.05 12.22
C PRO A 92 0.45 -5.66 11.57
N TYR A 93 1.21 -4.71 12.12
CA TYR A 93 1.35 -3.37 11.56
C TYR A 93 2.83 -2.98 11.48
N THR A 94 3.15 -2.14 10.50
CA THR A 94 4.48 -1.56 10.33
C THR A 94 4.36 -0.07 10.14
N VAL A 95 5.21 0.68 10.83
CA VAL A 95 5.38 2.11 10.59
C VAL A 95 6.55 2.30 9.62
N VAL A 96 6.27 2.91 8.47
CA VAL A 96 7.22 3.12 7.39
C VAL A 96 7.83 4.51 7.51
N ASN A 97 9.08 4.59 7.94
CA ASN A 97 9.85 5.83 8.03
C ASN A 97 10.89 5.83 6.91
N ASP A 98 10.51 6.28 5.72
CA ASP A 98 11.41 6.35 4.58
C ASP A 98 11.23 7.70 3.86
N PRO A 99 12.24 8.58 3.88
CA PRO A 99 12.13 9.94 3.32
C PRO A 99 12.06 9.96 1.79
N SER A 100 12.33 8.84 1.11
CA SER A 100 12.15 8.72 -0.35
C SER A 100 10.68 8.51 -0.73
N LEU A 101 9.86 8.02 0.19
CA LEU A 101 8.44 7.70 -0.02
C LEU A 101 7.55 8.92 0.23
N LYS A 102 7.65 9.91 -0.66
CA LYS A 102 6.96 11.20 -0.53
C LYS A 102 5.49 11.19 -1.00
N GLY A 103 4.89 10.02 -1.20
CA GLY A 103 3.50 9.86 -1.58
C GLY A 103 2.50 10.42 -0.57
N ASN A 104 1.24 10.52 -0.99
CA ASN A 104 0.15 10.99 -0.11
C ASN A 104 -0.51 9.87 0.72
N ALA A 105 -0.07 8.61 0.60
CA ALA A 105 -0.57 7.53 1.43
C ALA A 105 -0.23 7.78 2.90
N GLY A 106 -1.26 7.85 3.74
CA GLY A 106 -1.14 7.90 5.20
C GLY A 106 -1.17 6.50 5.82
N LEU A 107 -1.98 5.60 5.24
CA LEU A 107 -2.18 4.24 5.71
C LEU A 107 -2.61 3.35 4.54
N ILE A 108 -2.07 2.13 4.47
CA ILE A 108 -2.54 1.10 3.53
C ILE A 108 -2.72 -0.26 4.21
N VAL A 109 -3.78 -0.97 3.83
CA VAL A 109 -3.98 -2.40 4.14
C VAL A 109 -3.53 -3.20 2.93
N VAL A 110 -2.65 -4.16 3.15
CA VAL A 110 -2.00 -4.89 2.05
C VAL A 110 -2.09 -6.40 2.21
N ALA A 111 -2.01 -7.09 1.09
CA ALA A 111 -1.84 -8.53 0.98
C ALA A 111 -0.37 -8.89 0.68
N ASP A 112 0.02 -10.14 0.94
CA ASP A 112 1.36 -10.63 0.55
C ASP A 112 1.44 -11.00 -0.94
N TYR A 113 0.31 -11.05 -1.64
CA TYR A 113 0.17 -11.37 -3.06
C TYR A 113 -0.75 -10.37 -3.78
N ALA A 114 -0.79 -10.43 -5.13
CA ALA A 114 -1.64 -9.57 -5.95
C ALA A 114 -3.13 -9.87 -5.73
N VAL A 115 -3.90 -8.83 -5.46
CA VAL A 115 -5.35 -8.89 -5.21
C VAL A 115 -6.16 -8.01 -6.17
N ASP A 116 -5.49 -7.12 -6.93
CA ASP A 116 -6.03 -6.31 -8.01
C ASP A 116 -7.37 -5.65 -7.69
N VAL A 117 -7.45 -5.04 -6.50
CA VAL A 117 -8.65 -4.33 -6.07
C VAL A 117 -8.79 -3.04 -6.88
N ASP A 118 -9.90 -2.92 -7.61
CA ASP A 118 -10.17 -1.80 -8.53
C ASP A 118 -10.20 -0.45 -7.80
N LYS A 119 -11.02 -0.34 -6.74
CA LYS A 119 -11.10 0.84 -5.88
C LYS A 119 -10.41 0.58 -4.55
N ILE A 120 -9.28 1.26 -4.29
CA ILE A 120 -8.57 1.18 -2.99
C ILE A 120 -8.74 2.43 -2.13
N GLU A 121 -9.06 3.57 -2.73
CA GLU A 121 -9.20 4.85 -2.04
C GLU A 121 -10.58 4.95 -1.38
N VAL A 122 -10.58 5.51 -0.17
CA VAL A 122 -11.79 5.85 0.59
C VAL A 122 -12.22 7.27 0.24
N GLU A 123 -13.52 7.50 0.12
CA GLU A 123 -14.13 8.80 -0.21
C GLU A 123 -14.34 9.67 1.04
#